data_AF-A0A495EEF3-F1
#
_entry.id   AF-A0A495EEF3-F1
#
_cell.length_a   1.000
_cell.length_b   1.000
_cell.length_c   1.000
_cell.angle_alpha   90.00
_cell.angle_beta   90.00
_cell.angle_gamma   90.00
#
_symmetry.space_group_name_H-M   'P 1'
#
loop_
_entity.id
_entity.type
_entity.pdbx_description
1 polymer ?
#
loop_
_entity_poly.entity_id
_entity_poly.type
_entity_poly.pdbx_seq_one_letter_code
_entity_poly.pdbx_strand_id
1 'polypeptide(L)'
;MKSNNNSTILGLVLLSAFFVFYFGNIEWVWLQELQQQENYKRWSGLAVALFIIFQWLLTFTRIIKRFRQSAMKMATIHKWLGAMSPLLFYIHSVKLGYGYIALMSYLFFANALLGYINLDVIKSKGEILFKGWMIFHVAFSIIISILMCFHIVMVFYYK
;
A
#
# COMPACT_ATOMS: atom_id res chain seq x y z
N MET A 1 15.05 -13.83 18.02
CA MET A 1 14.31 -12.55 18.15
C MET A 1 12.84 -12.85 17.86
N LYS A 2 11.92 -12.70 18.81
CA LYS A 2 10.49 -12.97 18.57
C LYS A 2 10.00 -12.03 17.46
N SER A 3 9.49 -12.60 16.36
CA SER A 3 8.87 -11.83 15.28
C SER A 3 7.64 -11.13 15.85
N ASN A 4 7.71 -9.80 16.01
CA ASN A 4 6.58 -9.02 16.50
C ASN A 4 5.59 -8.84 15.34
N ASN A 5 4.52 -9.64 15.35
CA ASN A 5 3.52 -9.70 14.28
C ASN A 5 2.45 -8.60 14.38
N ASN A 6 2.60 -7.63 15.29
CA ASN A 6 1.57 -6.61 15.55
C ASN A 6 1.18 -5.81 14.29
N SER A 7 2.16 -5.42 13.45
CA SER A 7 1.87 -4.69 12.21
C SER A 7 1.13 -5.55 11.20
N THR A 8 1.48 -6.84 11.06
CA THR A 8 0.74 -7.79 10.22
C THR A 8 -0.71 -7.92 10.68
N ILE A 9 -0.95 -8.10 11.99
CA ILE A 9 -2.31 -8.20 12.55
C ILE A 9 -3.09 -6.91 12.27
N LEU A 10 -2.51 -5.75 12.53
CA LEU A 10 -3.13 -4.46 12.24
C LEU A 10 -3.50 -4.34 10.77
N GLY A 11 -2.57 -4.66 9.86
CA GLY A 11 -2.79 -4.60 8.42
C GLY A 11 -3.93 -5.51 7.96
N LEU A 12 -3.97 -6.75 8.47
CA LEU A 12 -5.05 -7.69 8.17
C LEU A 12 -6.40 -7.22 8.71
N VAL A 13 -6.44 -6.65 9.92
CA VAL A 13 -7.67 -6.08 10.49
C VAL A 13 -8.16 -4.91 9.65
N LEU A 14 -7.28 -3.97 9.28
CA LEU A 14 -7.64 -2.82 8.46
C LEU A 14 -8.07 -3.21 7.04
N LEU A 15 -7.37 -4.18 6.44
CA LEU A 15 -7.73 -4.72 5.12
C LEU A 15 -9.09 -5.43 5.15
N SER A 16 -9.31 -6.25 6.19
CA SER A 16 -10.59 -6.95 6.36
C SER A 16 -11.73 -5.96 6.62
N ALA A 17 -11.50 -4.94 7.46
CA ALA A 17 -12.47 -3.88 7.72
C ALA A 17 -12.84 -3.12 6.43
N PHE A 18 -11.84 -2.80 5.59
CA PHE A 18 -12.09 -2.18 4.28
C PHE A 18 -13.04 -3.04 3.44
N PHE A 19 -12.78 -4.34 3.30
CA PHE A 19 -13.62 -5.21 2.49
C PHE A 19 -15.00 -5.46 3.10
N VAL A 20 -15.11 -5.56 4.43
CA VAL A 20 -16.41 -5.64 5.11
C VAL A 20 -17.24 -4.40 4.81
N PHE A 21 -16.64 -3.20 4.86
CA PHE A 21 -17.33 -1.96 4.54
C PHE A 21 -17.71 -1.90 3.07
N TYR A 22 -16.79 -2.27 2.17
CA TYR A 22 -17.01 -2.29 0.73
C TYR A 22 -18.16 -3.24 0.33
N PHE A 23 -18.12 -4.51 0.74
CA PHE A 23 -19.16 -5.48 0.39
C PHE A 23 -20.48 -5.25 1.14
N GLY A 24 -20.42 -4.70 2.36
CA GLY A 24 -21.59 -4.32 3.12
C GLY A 24 -22.27 -3.04 2.64
N ASN A 25 -21.68 -2.33 1.67
CA ASN A 25 -22.08 -0.97 1.26
C ASN A 25 -22.17 -0.01 2.46
N ILE A 26 -21.28 -0.19 3.45
CA ILE A 26 -21.20 0.66 4.64
C ILE A 26 -20.26 1.80 4.29
N GLU A 27 -20.82 2.96 4.01
CA GLU A 27 -20.07 4.18 3.70
C GLU A 27 -20.34 5.24 4.77
N TRP A 28 -19.30 5.96 5.17
CA TRP A 28 -19.46 7.16 5.97
C TRP A 28 -19.86 8.31 5.05
N VAL A 29 -21.12 8.76 5.15
CA VAL A 29 -21.68 9.81 4.29
C VAL A 29 -20.79 11.05 4.24
N TRP A 30 -20.32 11.53 5.39
CA TRP A 30 -19.43 12.70 5.47
C TRP A 30 -18.11 12.50 4.71
N LEU A 31 -17.53 11.28 4.74
CA LEU A 31 -16.29 10.97 4.03
C LEU A 31 -16.56 10.89 2.52
N GLN A 32 -17.70 10.33 2.13
CA GLN A 32 -18.10 10.27 0.73
C GLN A 32 -18.33 11.67 0.14
N GLU A 33 -18.98 12.57 0.88
CA GLU A 33 -19.17 13.96 0.50
C GLU A 33 -17.83 14.68 0.31
N LEU A 34 -16.89 14.51 1.26
CA LEU A 34 -15.53 15.02 1.12
C LEU A 34 -14.85 14.43 -0.12
N GLN A 35 -14.97 13.12 -0.34
CA GLN A 35 -14.41 12.44 -1.50
C GLN A 35 -15.03 12.86 -2.83
N GLN A 36 -16.15 13.59 -2.87
CA GLN A 36 -16.64 14.22 -4.10
C GLN A 36 -15.96 15.56 -4.39
N GLN A 37 -15.46 16.25 -3.37
CA GLN A 37 -14.83 17.55 -3.51
C GLN A 37 -13.47 17.46 -4.21
N GLU A 38 -13.25 18.35 -5.17
CA GLU A 38 -12.07 18.30 -6.02
C GLU A 38 -10.76 18.49 -5.24
N ASN A 39 -10.76 19.46 -4.31
CA ASN A 39 -9.61 19.75 -3.47
C ASN A 39 -9.28 18.57 -2.55
N TYR A 40 -10.29 17.92 -1.97
CA TYR A 40 -10.08 16.75 -1.13
C TYR A 40 -9.48 15.59 -1.94
N LYS A 41 -10.01 15.28 -3.13
CA LYS A 41 -9.46 14.25 -4.02
C LYS A 41 -7.97 14.49 -4.30
N ARG A 42 -7.58 15.73 -4.58
CA ARG A 42 -6.18 16.12 -4.86
C ARG A 42 -5.28 15.95 -3.64
N TRP A 43 -5.66 16.48 -2.49
CA TRP A 43 -4.83 16.42 -1.28
C TRP A 43 -4.73 15.02 -0.69
N SER A 44 -5.85 14.29 -0.62
CA SER A 44 -5.84 12.88 -0.20
C SER A 44 -5.05 12.01 -1.18
N GLY A 45 -5.18 12.26 -2.50
CA GLY A 45 -4.40 11.57 -3.52
C GLY A 45 -2.90 11.86 -3.42
N LEU A 46 -2.51 13.11 -3.15
CA LEU A 46 -1.13 13.48 -2.88
C LEU A 46 -0.58 12.76 -1.64
N ALA A 47 -1.37 12.65 -0.57
CA ALA A 47 -0.97 11.91 0.62
C ALA A 47 -0.72 10.42 0.31
N VAL A 48 -1.57 9.78 -0.49
CA VAL A 48 -1.37 8.39 -0.95
C VAL A 48 -0.13 8.29 -1.85
N ALA A 49 0.10 9.24 -2.75
CA ALA A 49 1.27 9.24 -3.62
C ALA A 49 2.58 9.38 -2.84
N LEU A 50 2.64 10.33 -1.89
CA LEU A 50 3.78 10.49 -0.99
C LEU A 50 4.01 9.24 -0.13
N PHE A 51 2.93 8.59 0.31
CA PHE A 51 3.02 7.31 1.01
C PHE A 51 3.67 6.23 0.14
N ILE A 52 3.23 6.06 -1.11
CA ILE A 52 3.81 5.09 -2.05
C ILE A 52 5.31 5.38 -2.29
N ILE A 53 5.66 6.64 -2.52
CA ILE A 53 7.07 7.07 -2.67
C ILE A 53 7.87 6.77 -1.40
N PHE A 54 7.30 7.03 -0.23
CA PHE A 54 7.94 6.74 1.05
C PHE A 54 8.24 5.24 1.21
N GLN A 55 7.39 4.34 0.72
CA GLN A 55 7.64 2.89 0.80
C GLN A 55 8.95 2.49 0.09
N TRP A 56 9.34 3.19 -0.98
CA TRP A 56 10.59 2.94 -1.71
C TRP A 56 11.85 3.31 -0.91
N LEU A 57 11.75 4.09 0.18
CA LEU A 57 12.90 4.42 1.04
C LEU A 57 13.57 3.19 1.63
N LEU A 58 12.84 2.09 1.85
CA LEU A 58 13.45 0.84 2.29
C LEU A 58 14.45 0.30 1.25
N THR A 59 14.13 0.38 -0.04
CA THR A 59 15.02 -0.05 -1.12
C THR A 59 16.27 0.82 -1.16
N PHE A 60 16.12 2.14 -1.08
CA PHE A 60 17.26 3.07 -1.05
C PHE A 60 18.18 2.85 0.16
N THR A 61 17.62 2.64 1.36
CA THR A 61 18.41 2.37 2.57
C THR A 61 19.15 1.04 2.51
N ARG A 62 18.67 0.06 1.73
CA ARG A 62 19.34 -1.24 1.53
C ARG A 62 20.46 -1.20 0.48
N ILE A 63 20.29 -0.40 -0.58
CA ILE A 63 21.25 -0.33 -1.69
C ILE A 63 22.39 0.66 -1.39
N ILE A 64 22.09 1.80 -0.77
CA ILE A 64 23.08 2.85 -0.49
C ILE A 64 23.88 2.48 0.77
N LYS A 65 25.18 2.20 0.60
CA LYS A 65 26.09 1.72 1.67
C LYS A 65 26.03 2.59 2.94
N ARG A 66 25.99 3.92 2.79
CA ARG A 66 25.90 4.90 3.90
C ARG A 66 24.66 4.73 4.77
N PHE A 67 23.53 4.32 4.19
CA PHE A 67 22.24 4.22 4.90
C PHE A 67 21.92 2.81 5.39
N ARG A 68 22.77 1.83 5.08
CA ARG A 68 22.56 0.41 5.42
C ARG A 68 22.44 0.17 6.92
N GLN A 69 23.11 0.98 7.75
CA GLN A 69 22.98 0.93 9.21
C GLN A 69 21.54 1.19 9.70
N SER A 70 20.77 1.96 8.94
CA SER A 70 19.38 2.29 9.25
C SER A 70 18.37 1.34 8.60
N ALA A 71 18.82 0.38 7.79
CA ALA A 71 17.92 -0.48 6.99
C ALA A 71 16.97 -1.32 7.86
N MET A 72 17.42 -1.76 9.04
CA MET A 72 16.56 -2.51 9.97
C MET A 72 15.47 -1.62 10.58
N LYS A 73 15.81 -0.40 10.99
CA LYS A 73 14.83 0.58 11.47
C LYS A 73 13.83 0.95 10.37
N MET A 74 14.33 1.20 9.15
CA MET A 74 13.48 1.50 7.99
C MET A 74 12.58 0.31 7.62
N ALA A 75 13.05 -0.94 7.76
CA ALA A 75 12.22 -2.12 7.54
C ALA A 75 11.04 -2.18 8.52
N THR A 76 11.26 -1.83 9.79
CA THR A 76 10.18 -1.74 10.78
C THR A 76 9.19 -0.64 10.41
N ILE A 77 9.68 0.55 10.04
CA ILE A 77 8.82 1.67 9.61
C ILE A 77 8.01 1.30 8.37
N HIS A 78 8.65 0.72 7.35
CA HIS A 78 8.01 0.23 6.13
C HIS A 78 6.88 -0.76 6.44
N LYS A 79 7.12 -1.74 7.33
CA LYS A 79 6.08 -2.70 7.75
C LYS A 79 4.91 -2.02 8.45
N TRP A 80 5.16 -1.11 9.39
CA TRP A 80 4.11 -0.42 10.13
C TRP A 80 3.30 0.53 9.24
N LEU A 81 3.95 1.32 8.41
CA LEU A 81 3.27 2.19 7.46
C LEU A 81 2.52 1.37 6.40
N GLY A 82 3.12 0.30 5.90
CA GLY A 82 2.45 -0.65 5.00
C GLY A 82 1.18 -1.26 5.62
N ALA A 83 1.18 -1.55 6.92
CA ALA A 83 -0.01 -2.01 7.63
C ALA A 83 -1.14 -0.97 7.64
N MET A 84 -0.82 0.32 7.62
CA MET A 84 -1.82 1.41 7.59
C MET A 84 -2.33 1.72 6.19
N SER A 85 -1.79 1.09 5.14
CA SER A 85 -2.14 1.39 3.75
C SER A 85 -3.64 1.23 3.41
N PRO A 86 -4.40 0.24 3.96
CA PRO A 86 -5.83 0.12 3.67
C PRO A 86 -6.63 1.30 4.22
N LEU A 87 -6.23 1.82 5.39
CA LEU A 87 -6.86 3.01 5.99
C LEU A 87 -6.60 4.25 5.13
N LEU A 88 -5.35 4.46 4.68
CA LEU A 88 -5.00 5.57 3.80
C LEU A 88 -5.76 5.49 2.47
N PHE A 89 -5.89 4.29 1.91
CA PHE A 89 -6.71 4.07 0.71
C PHE A 89 -8.17 4.43 0.99
N TYR A 90 -8.76 3.94 2.08
CA TYR A 90 -10.16 4.21 2.42
C TYR A 90 -10.46 5.70 2.59
N ILE A 91 -9.55 6.45 3.21
CA ILE A 91 -9.65 7.91 3.35
C ILE A 91 -9.65 8.58 1.97
N HIS A 92 -8.84 8.10 1.02
CA HIS A 92 -8.81 8.65 -0.33
C HIS A 92 -10.02 8.22 -1.19
N SER A 93 -10.44 6.96 -1.10
CA SER A 93 -11.54 6.40 -1.87
C SER A 93 -12.20 5.22 -1.14
N VAL A 94 -13.52 5.32 -0.93
CA VAL A 94 -14.33 4.18 -0.46
C VAL A 94 -14.66 3.17 -1.56
N LYS A 95 -14.42 3.53 -2.84
CA LYS A 95 -14.70 2.68 -4.01
C LYS A 95 -13.41 2.22 -4.67
N LEU A 96 -13.44 1.05 -5.29
CA LEU A 96 -12.32 0.52 -6.08
C LEU A 96 -12.20 1.18 -7.46
N GLY A 97 -13.24 1.89 -7.91
CA GLY A 97 -13.30 2.50 -9.23
C GLY A 97 -13.52 1.48 -10.35
N TYR A 98 -13.18 1.85 -11.59
CA TYR A 98 -13.35 1.04 -12.79
C TYR A 98 -12.12 1.14 -13.70
N GLY A 99 -11.97 0.21 -14.65
CA GLY A 99 -10.87 0.21 -15.62
C GLY A 99 -9.49 0.17 -14.95
N TYR A 100 -8.59 1.09 -15.32
CA TYR A 100 -7.24 1.13 -14.75
C TYR A 100 -7.23 1.50 -13.24
N ILE A 101 -8.24 2.22 -12.75
CA ILE A 101 -8.35 2.57 -11.32
C ILE A 101 -8.68 1.33 -10.50
N ALA A 102 -9.57 0.47 -11.00
CA ALA A 102 -9.84 -0.83 -10.38
C ALA A 102 -8.59 -1.71 -10.36
N LEU A 103 -7.86 -1.79 -11.49
CA LEU A 103 -6.59 -2.51 -11.56
C LEU A 103 -5.58 -1.98 -10.53
N MET A 104 -5.42 -0.65 -10.43
CA MET A 104 -4.53 -0.02 -9.46
C MET A 104 -4.91 -0.37 -8.03
N SER A 105 -6.21 -0.35 -7.71
CA SER A 105 -6.74 -0.70 -6.38
C SER A 105 -6.49 -2.17 -6.03
N TYR A 106 -6.78 -3.08 -6.96
CA TYR A 106 -6.51 -4.51 -6.77
C TYR A 106 -5.02 -4.80 -6.57
N LEU A 107 -4.16 -4.20 -7.38
CA LEU A 107 -2.71 -4.35 -7.22
C LEU A 107 -2.25 -3.75 -5.88
N PHE A 108 -2.78 -2.59 -5.47
CA PHE A 108 -2.46 -1.97 -4.19
C PHE A 108 -2.79 -2.89 -3.01
N PHE A 109 -4.00 -3.44 -2.95
CA PHE A 109 -4.41 -4.35 -1.88
C PHE A 109 -3.70 -5.70 -1.94
N ALA A 110 -3.48 -6.25 -3.14
CA ALA A 110 -2.69 -7.47 -3.31
C ALA A 110 -1.25 -7.26 -2.83
N ASN A 111 -0.65 -6.12 -3.14
CA ASN A 111 0.69 -5.77 -2.71
C ASN A 111 0.79 -5.56 -1.19
N ALA A 112 -0.24 -4.94 -0.59
CA ALA A 112 -0.36 -4.82 0.86
C ALA A 112 -0.45 -6.21 1.53
N LEU A 113 -1.31 -7.09 1.00
CA LEU A 113 -1.46 -8.46 1.49
C LEU A 113 -0.14 -9.24 1.39
N LEU A 114 0.57 -9.14 0.26
CA LEU A 114 1.91 -9.72 0.12
C LEU A 114 2.87 -9.20 1.21
N GLY A 115 2.84 -7.89 1.49
CA GLY A 115 3.65 -7.26 2.54
C GLY A 115 3.34 -7.76 3.96
N TYR A 116 2.14 -8.27 4.21
CA TYR A 116 1.73 -8.78 5.52
C TYR A 116 2.18 -10.22 5.78
N ILE A 117 2.52 -10.98 4.73
CA ILE A 117 2.95 -12.37 4.87
C ILE A 117 4.26 -12.42 5.66
N ASN A 118 4.30 -13.28 6.68
CA ASN A 118 5.45 -13.40 7.56
C ASN A 118 6.67 -13.97 6.80
N LEU A 119 7.69 -13.12 6.65
CA LEU A 119 8.94 -13.47 5.96
C LEU A 119 9.73 -14.57 6.65
N ASP A 120 9.65 -14.69 7.97
CA ASP A 120 10.34 -15.73 8.73
C ASP A 120 9.74 -17.11 8.40
N VAL A 121 8.44 -17.16 8.09
CA VAL A 121 7.74 -18.38 7.64
C VAL A 121 8.05 -18.69 6.18
N ILE A 122 8.09 -17.69 5.29
CA ILE A 122 8.42 -17.93 3.89
C ILE A 122 9.87 -18.41 3.75
N LYS A 123 10.80 -17.74 4.42
CA LYS A 123 12.24 -18.05 4.33
C LYS A 123 12.56 -19.46 4.86
N SER A 124 11.83 -19.94 5.86
CA SER A 124 11.99 -21.31 6.38
C SER A 124 11.38 -22.39 5.47
N LYS A 125 10.41 -22.04 4.61
CA LYS A 125 9.75 -22.97 3.68
C LYS A 125 10.49 -23.19 2.36
N GLY A 126 11.39 -22.30 1.97
CA GLY A 126 12.27 -22.52 0.81
C GLY A 126 12.68 -21.24 0.07
N GLU A 127 13.87 -21.26 -0.52
CA GLU A 127 14.46 -20.11 -1.22
C GLU A 127 13.65 -19.66 -2.44
N ILE A 128 13.05 -20.60 -3.17
CA ILE A 128 12.21 -20.32 -4.35
C ILE A 128 10.97 -19.51 -3.95
N LEU A 129 10.29 -19.90 -2.87
CA LEU A 129 9.12 -19.19 -2.36
C LEU A 129 9.47 -17.77 -1.92
N PHE A 130 10.61 -17.59 -1.24
CA PHE A 130 11.09 -16.27 -0.84
C PHE A 130 11.41 -15.37 -2.05
N LYS A 131 12.11 -15.90 -3.05
CA LYS A 131 12.43 -15.16 -4.29
C LYS A 131 11.16 -14.80 -5.06
N GLY A 132 10.23 -15.74 -5.21
CA GLY A 132 8.94 -15.49 -5.86
C GLY A 132 8.14 -14.39 -5.16
N TRP A 133 8.01 -14.48 -3.83
CA TRP A 133 7.35 -13.45 -3.03
C TRP A 133 7.98 -12.06 -3.21
N MET A 134 9.32 -11.96 -3.14
CA MET A 134 10.05 -10.72 -3.38
C MET A 134 9.77 -10.15 -4.78
N ILE A 135 9.80 -10.99 -5.81
CA ILE A 135 9.56 -10.59 -7.20
C ILE A 135 8.15 -10.03 -7.34
N PHE A 136 7.12 -10.75 -6.89
CA PHE A 136 5.73 -10.29 -7.01
C PHE A 136 5.47 -9.00 -6.24
N HIS A 137 5.96 -8.89 -5.01
CA HIS A 137 5.76 -7.69 -4.18
C HIS A 137 6.44 -6.46 -4.82
N VAL A 138 7.67 -6.60 -5.30
CA VAL A 138 8.37 -5.49 -5.96
C VAL A 138 7.75 -5.17 -7.32
N ALA A 139 7.39 -6.18 -8.13
CA ALA A 139 6.76 -5.98 -9.43
C ALA A 139 5.42 -5.22 -9.31
N PHE A 140 4.56 -5.62 -8.36
CA PHE A 140 3.31 -4.91 -8.09
C PHE A 140 3.58 -3.47 -7.64
N SER A 141 4.57 -3.25 -6.77
CA SER A 141 4.96 -1.90 -6.33
C SER A 141 5.40 -0.99 -7.49
N ILE A 142 6.12 -1.53 -8.47
CA ILE A 142 6.52 -0.81 -9.71
C ILE A 142 5.29 -0.48 -10.54
N ILE A 143 4.42 -1.45 -10.81
CA ILE A 143 3.20 -1.24 -11.62
C ILE A 143 2.29 -0.20 -10.94
N ILE A 144 2.09 -0.29 -9.63
CA ILE A 144 1.33 0.70 -8.85
C ILE A 144 1.95 2.10 -9.00
N SER A 145 3.27 2.22 -8.94
CA SER A 145 3.96 3.51 -9.08
C SER A 145 3.79 4.10 -10.49
N ILE A 146 3.82 3.27 -11.53
CA ILE A 146 3.53 3.69 -12.91
C ILE A 146 2.07 4.14 -13.05
N LEU A 147 1.12 3.33 -12.56
CA LEU A 147 -0.31 3.65 -12.60
C LEU A 147 -0.64 4.89 -11.76
N MET A 148 0.06 5.12 -10.66
CA MET A 148 -0.06 6.32 -9.84
C MET A 148 0.35 7.56 -10.63
N CYS A 149 1.52 7.54 -11.30
CA CYS A 149 1.95 8.65 -12.15
C CYS A 149 0.95 8.90 -13.29
N PHE A 150 0.50 7.83 -13.95
CA PHE A 150 -0.54 7.91 -14.97
C PHE A 150 -1.84 8.53 -14.42
N HIS A 151 -2.31 8.06 -13.27
CA HIS A 151 -3.51 8.57 -12.61
C HIS A 151 -3.39 10.06 -12.28
N ILE A 152 -2.26 10.50 -11.73
CA ILE A 152 -1.99 11.91 -11.43
C ILE A 152 -2.07 12.73 -12.72
N VAL A 153 -1.41 12.30 -13.79
CA VAL A 153 -1.49 12.99 -15.09
C VAL A 153 -2.93 13.08 -15.57
N MET A 154 -3.68 11.98 -15.53
CA MET A 154 -5.08 11.97 -15.96
C MET A 154 -5.95 12.94 -15.15
N VAL A 155 -5.76 13.00 -13.82
CA VAL A 155 -6.53 13.86 -12.92
C VAL A 155 -6.19 15.34 -13.07
N PHE A 156 -4.98 15.69 -13.54
CA PHE A 156 -4.59 17.10 -13.74
C PHE A 156 -4.73 17.57 -15.19
N TYR A 157 -4.61 16.68 -16.17
CA TYR A 157 -4.63 17.04 -17.59
C TYR A 157 -6.03 16.97 -18.21
N TYR A 158 -6.85 15.98 -17.85
CA TYR A 158 -8.19 15.80 -18.41
C TYR A 158 -9.28 16.36 -17.48
N LYS A 159 -8.95 17.39 -16.72
CA LYS A 159 -9.88 18.14 -15.88
C LYS A 159 -10.14 19.52 -16.46
#